data_AF-A0A291QSX0-F1
#
_entry.id   AF-A0A291QSX0-F1
#
_cell.length_a   1.000
_cell.length_b   1.000
_cell.length_c   1.000
_cell.angle_alpha   90.00
_cell.angle_beta   90.00
_cell.angle_gamma   90.00
#
_symmetry.space_group_name_H-M   'P 1'
#
loop_
_entity.id
_entity.type
_entity.pdbx_description
1 polymer ?
#
loop_
_entity_poly.entity_id
_entity_poly.type
_entity_poly.pdbx_seq_one_letter_code
_entity_poly.pdbx_strand_id
1 'polypeptide(L)'
;MQVQQENHEQDLLLLVAKGDEKAFSELFHRYRNKIYSMALEITRSAPISEEILLDVFLKVWLKRDQLSEIQHFRAWLFTVARNRIYSALKQVALRKNTTATIDEDELLFHICDDSNTFLLEKEYRNILHKAIAKLPPQQKKVYLLIKEHGLKREQAAQELNLSPETVKRHLSEAMHFIRTYCLSHMGISAAVIVLKNIL
;
A
#
# COMPACT_ATOMS: atom_id res chain seq x y z
N MET A 1 -9.04 34.82 -5.59
CA MET A 1 -9.03 33.50 -6.25
C MET A 1 -8.51 32.35 -5.37
N GLN A 2 -7.58 32.56 -4.41
CA GLN A 2 -7.09 31.49 -3.52
C GLN A 2 -8.13 31.00 -2.49
N VAL A 3 -8.93 31.90 -1.92
CA VAL A 3 -9.93 31.59 -0.87
C VAL A 3 -11.05 30.62 -1.32
N GLN A 4 -11.43 30.64 -2.60
CA GLN A 4 -12.45 29.72 -3.14
C GLN A 4 -11.92 28.29 -3.38
N GLN A 5 -10.60 28.12 -3.60
CA GLN A 5 -10.00 26.80 -3.78
C GLN A 5 -9.71 26.10 -2.44
N GLU A 6 -9.40 26.85 -1.39
CA GLU A 6 -9.17 26.31 -0.04
C GLU A 6 -10.46 25.77 0.59
N ASN A 7 -11.59 26.51 0.49
CA ASN A 7 -12.88 26.03 1.00
C ASN A 7 -13.32 24.71 0.34
N HIS A 8 -13.14 24.58 -0.97
CA HIS A 8 -13.51 23.37 -1.70
C HIS A 8 -12.60 22.17 -1.40
N GLU A 9 -11.33 22.38 -1.04
CA GLU A 9 -10.45 21.31 -0.56
C GLU A 9 -10.86 20.83 0.83
N GLN A 10 -11.21 21.75 1.74
CA GLN A 10 -11.59 21.40 3.10
C GLN A 10 -12.94 20.65 3.14
N ASP A 11 -13.90 21.04 2.32
CA ASP A 11 -15.16 20.31 2.13
C ASP A 11 -14.92 18.89 1.60
N LEU A 12 -14.00 18.74 0.65
CA LEU A 12 -13.64 17.44 0.10
C LEU A 12 -13.01 16.54 1.18
N LEU A 13 -12.12 17.09 2.02
CA LEU A 13 -11.51 16.35 3.12
C LEU A 13 -12.52 15.94 4.20
N LEU A 14 -13.53 16.78 4.48
CA LEU A 14 -14.63 16.45 5.38
C LEU A 14 -15.47 15.28 4.87
N LEU A 15 -15.72 15.23 3.56
CA LEU A 15 -16.43 14.09 2.94
C LEU A 15 -15.58 12.82 2.98
N VAL A 16 -14.28 12.93 2.71
CA VAL A 16 -13.35 11.79 2.84
C VAL A 16 -13.28 11.29 4.28
N ALA A 17 -13.26 12.18 5.28
CA ALA A 17 -13.28 11.82 6.70
C ALA A 17 -14.55 11.04 7.07
N LYS A 18 -15.69 11.31 6.41
CA LYS A 18 -16.94 10.56 6.58
C LYS A 18 -16.98 9.23 5.80
N GLY A 19 -15.90 8.87 5.10
CA GLY A 19 -15.81 7.65 4.30
C GLY A 19 -16.42 7.76 2.90
N ASP A 20 -16.65 8.97 2.38
CA ASP A 20 -17.16 9.15 1.01
C ASP A 20 -16.10 8.74 -0.03
N GLU A 21 -16.39 7.65 -0.74
CA GLU A 21 -15.49 7.08 -1.74
C GLU A 21 -15.32 7.97 -2.99
N LYS A 22 -16.37 8.70 -3.38
CA LYS A 22 -16.31 9.60 -4.55
C LYS A 22 -15.41 10.79 -4.23
N ALA A 23 -15.53 11.34 -3.02
CA ALA A 23 -14.66 12.40 -2.53
C ALA A 23 -13.19 11.95 -2.48
N PHE A 24 -12.93 10.71 -2.05
CA PHE A 24 -11.58 10.17 -2.04
C PHE A 24 -11.03 9.93 -3.45
N SER A 25 -11.87 9.42 -4.36
CA SER A 25 -11.48 9.28 -5.77
C SER A 25 -11.12 10.62 -6.40
N GLU A 26 -11.89 11.67 -6.12
CA GLU A 26 -11.58 13.02 -6.59
C GLU A 26 -10.26 13.53 -6.00
N LEU A 27 -10.05 13.35 -4.69
CA LEU A 27 -8.80 13.71 -4.02
C LEU A 27 -7.60 12.97 -4.62
N PHE A 28 -7.76 11.67 -4.92
CA PHE A 28 -6.78 10.86 -5.61
C PHE A 28 -6.45 11.44 -7.00
N HIS A 29 -7.45 11.68 -7.84
CA HIS A 29 -7.23 12.23 -9.19
C HIS A 29 -6.56 13.60 -9.16
N ARG A 30 -6.91 14.45 -8.17
CA ARG A 30 -6.34 15.78 -7.98
C ARG A 30 -4.83 15.75 -7.70
N TYR A 31 -4.36 14.74 -6.98
CA TYR A 31 -3.00 14.69 -6.46
C TYR A 31 -2.11 13.60 -7.07
N ARG A 32 -2.69 12.57 -7.71
CA ARG A 32 -1.96 11.40 -8.23
C ARG A 32 -0.78 11.77 -9.14
N ASN A 33 -0.98 12.69 -10.08
CA ASN A 33 0.05 13.04 -11.06
C ASN A 33 1.22 13.72 -10.38
N LYS A 34 0.96 14.59 -9.39
CA LYS A 34 2.02 15.33 -8.69
C LYS A 34 2.84 14.41 -7.79
N ILE A 35 2.19 13.50 -7.07
CA ILE A 35 2.86 12.52 -6.21
C ILE A 35 3.64 11.51 -7.05
N TYR A 36 3.04 10.99 -8.12
CA TYR A 36 3.70 10.06 -9.03
C TYR A 36 4.91 10.69 -9.71
N SER A 37 4.78 11.89 -10.27
CA SER A 37 5.91 12.58 -10.92
C SER A 37 7.05 12.86 -9.94
N MET A 38 6.76 13.28 -8.72
CA MET A 38 7.77 13.47 -7.68
C MET A 38 8.49 12.16 -7.34
N ALA A 39 7.74 11.08 -7.16
CA ALA A 39 8.32 9.77 -6.87
C ALA A 39 9.18 9.27 -8.05
N LEU A 40 8.73 9.48 -9.29
CA LEU A 40 9.45 9.07 -10.49
C LEU A 40 10.73 9.85 -10.71
N GLU A 41 10.69 11.17 -10.50
CA GLU A 41 11.87 12.04 -10.61
C GLU A 41 12.98 11.63 -9.63
N ILE A 42 12.61 11.21 -8.43
CA ILE A 42 13.57 10.86 -7.37
C ILE A 42 14.01 9.39 -7.47
N THR A 43 13.07 8.46 -7.63
CA THR A 43 13.37 7.02 -7.62
C THR A 43 13.87 6.50 -8.97
N ARG A 44 13.59 7.23 -10.06
CA ARG A 44 13.90 6.83 -11.45
C ARG A 44 13.35 5.43 -11.82
N SER A 45 12.32 4.97 -11.11
CA SER A 45 11.73 3.65 -11.28
C SER A 45 10.20 3.76 -11.26
N ALA A 46 9.57 3.47 -12.39
CA ALA A 46 8.11 3.49 -12.50
C ALA A 46 7.46 2.51 -11.50
N PRO A 47 7.91 1.24 -11.35
CA PRO A 47 7.34 0.32 -10.37
C PRO A 47 7.38 0.85 -8.93
N ILE A 48 8.52 1.42 -8.50
CA ILE A 48 8.67 1.97 -7.14
C ILE A 48 7.79 3.22 -6.98
N SER A 49 7.65 4.02 -8.04
CA SER A 49 6.82 5.23 -8.01
C SER A 49 5.33 4.92 -7.88
N GLU A 50 4.86 3.88 -8.55
CA GLU A 50 3.48 3.37 -8.40
C GLU A 50 3.23 2.85 -6.98
N GLU A 51 4.18 2.09 -6.42
CA GLU A 51 4.09 1.61 -5.04
C GLU A 51 3.99 2.76 -4.04
N ILE A 52 4.86 3.76 -4.17
CA ILE A 52 4.86 4.96 -3.32
C ILE A 52 3.53 5.71 -3.43
N LEU A 53 3.02 5.90 -4.65
CA LEU A 53 1.73 6.55 -4.89
C LEU A 53 0.62 5.83 -4.11
N LEU A 54 0.52 4.51 -4.26
CA LEU A 54 -0.48 3.71 -3.58
C LEU A 54 -0.36 3.79 -2.06
N ASP A 55 0.86 3.67 -1.53
CA ASP A 55 1.10 3.72 -0.08
C ASP A 55 0.74 5.08 0.52
N VAL A 56 1.03 6.17 -0.19
CA VAL A 56 0.66 7.53 0.24
C VAL A 56 -0.85 7.66 0.36
N PHE A 57 -1.60 7.24 -0.66
CA PHE A 57 -3.06 7.36 -0.65
C PHE A 57 -3.74 6.33 0.27
N LEU A 58 -3.14 5.16 0.48
CA LEU A 58 -3.55 4.24 1.54
C LEU A 58 -3.41 4.92 2.90
N LYS A 59 -2.29 5.61 3.17
CA LYS A 59 -2.08 6.33 4.42
C LYS A 59 -3.05 7.50 4.61
N VAL A 60 -3.42 8.19 3.52
CA VAL A 60 -4.48 9.21 3.53
C VAL A 60 -5.81 8.60 3.97
N TRP A 61 -6.21 7.49 3.36
CA TRP A 61 -7.49 6.82 3.68
C TRP A 61 -7.53 6.24 5.09
N LEU A 62 -6.42 5.64 5.54
CA LEU A 62 -6.31 5.10 6.90
C LEU A 62 -6.36 6.18 7.97
N LYS A 63 -5.87 7.38 7.66
CA LYS A 63 -5.93 8.56 8.55
C LYS A 63 -7.07 9.51 8.22
N ARG A 64 -8.08 9.06 7.46
CA ARG A 64 -9.16 9.92 6.96
C ARG A 64 -9.88 10.69 8.06
N ASP A 65 -10.07 10.06 9.21
CA ASP A 65 -10.78 10.63 10.35
C ASP A 65 -10.06 11.87 10.93
N GLN A 66 -8.75 12.00 10.69
CA GLN A 66 -7.91 13.12 11.12
C GLN A 66 -7.73 14.18 10.02
N LEU A 67 -8.19 13.93 8.78
CA LEU A 67 -7.92 14.82 7.65
C LEU A 67 -8.61 16.17 7.77
N SER A 68 -9.77 16.22 8.43
CA SER A 68 -10.54 17.44 8.68
C SER A 68 -9.80 18.44 9.57
N GLU A 69 -8.86 17.97 10.40
CA GLU A 69 -8.05 18.79 11.30
C GLU A 69 -6.78 19.33 10.63
N ILE A 70 -6.43 18.85 9.44
CA ILE A 70 -5.21 19.24 8.73
C ILE A 70 -5.44 20.56 8.00
N GLN A 71 -4.90 21.66 8.55
CA GLN A 71 -5.00 23.00 7.94
C GLN A 71 -4.38 23.10 6.54
N HIS A 72 -3.29 22.36 6.28
CA HIS A 72 -2.58 22.39 5.00
C HIS A 72 -2.37 20.99 4.43
N PHE A 73 -3.47 20.37 4.00
CA PHE A 73 -3.49 18.99 3.50
C PHE A 73 -2.46 18.75 2.40
N ARG A 74 -2.35 19.67 1.44
CA ARG A 74 -1.33 19.58 0.39
C ARG A 74 0.08 19.43 0.97
N ALA A 75 0.49 20.31 1.88
CA ALA A 75 1.84 20.27 2.46
C ALA A 75 2.08 18.97 3.25
N TRP A 76 1.07 18.53 4.00
CA TRP A 76 1.10 17.26 4.70
C TRP A 76 1.25 16.07 3.73
N LEU A 77 0.47 16.02 2.65
CA LEU A 77 0.49 14.95 1.65
C LEU A 77 1.87 14.83 0.98
N PHE A 78 2.46 15.95 0.57
CA PHE A 78 3.80 15.97 -0.01
C PHE A 78 4.88 15.54 1.00
N THR A 79 4.70 15.84 2.28
CA THR A 79 5.59 15.37 3.35
C THR A 79 5.49 13.85 3.51
N VAL A 80 4.27 13.31 3.52
CA VAL A 80 4.04 11.86 3.56
C VAL A 80 4.69 11.15 2.37
N ALA A 81 4.51 11.70 1.16
CA ALA A 81 5.12 11.16 -0.05
C ALA A 81 6.64 11.21 -0.01
N ARG A 82 7.23 12.33 0.39
CA ARG A 82 8.69 12.48 0.51
C ARG A 82 9.27 11.49 1.51
N ASN A 83 8.64 11.32 2.67
CA ASN A 83 9.07 10.35 3.68
C ASN A 83 9.02 8.91 3.13
N ARG A 84 7.98 8.58 2.36
CA ARG A 84 7.88 7.26 1.72
C ARG A 84 8.94 7.05 0.65
N ILE A 85 9.22 8.06 -0.18
CA ILE A 85 10.30 8.04 -1.17
C ILE A 85 11.66 7.80 -0.50
N TYR A 86 11.99 8.54 0.56
CA TYR A 86 13.25 8.33 1.29
C TYR A 86 13.34 6.94 1.92
N SER A 87 12.23 6.44 2.47
CA SER A 87 12.17 5.08 3.01
C SER A 87 12.44 4.03 1.94
N ALA A 88 11.83 4.18 0.75
CA ALA A 88 12.05 3.29 -0.37
C ALA A 88 13.50 3.35 -0.88
N LEU A 89 14.09 4.54 -1.00
CA LEU A 89 15.49 4.72 -1.40
C LEU A 89 16.46 4.11 -0.38
N LYS A 90 16.19 4.27 0.93
CA LYS A 90 17.00 3.65 1.99
C LYS A 90 16.96 2.13 1.86
N GLN A 91 15.80 1.53 1.61
CA GLN A 91 15.69 0.09 1.38
C GLN A 91 16.45 -0.36 0.12
N VAL A 92 16.40 0.41 -0.97
CA VAL A 92 17.17 0.10 -2.19
C VAL A 92 18.68 0.22 -1.93
N ALA A 93 19.12 1.24 -1.20
CA ALA A 93 20.52 1.44 -0.84
C ALA A 93 21.05 0.34 0.10
N LEU A 94 20.26 -0.06 1.10
CA LEU A 94 20.57 -1.20 1.97
C LEU A 94 20.67 -2.50 1.15
N ARG A 95 19.73 -2.77 0.24
CA ARG A 95 19.81 -3.94 -0.65
C ARG A 95 21.04 -3.94 -1.56
N LYS A 96 21.61 -2.77 -1.88
CA LYS A 96 22.84 -2.65 -2.67
C LYS A 96 24.12 -2.79 -1.84
N ASN A 97 24.09 -2.40 -0.56
CA ASN A 97 25.27 -2.40 0.31
C ASN A 97 25.38 -3.63 1.23
N THR A 98 24.35 -4.48 1.27
CA THR A 98 24.20 -5.47 2.33
C THR A 98 24.16 -6.91 1.81
N THR A 99 25.35 -7.47 1.63
CA THR A 99 25.73 -8.85 2.02
C THR A 99 25.89 -9.01 3.55
N ALA A 100 25.39 -8.08 4.36
CA ALA A 100 25.65 -8.03 5.80
C ALA A 100 24.38 -7.83 6.65
N THR A 101 23.73 -8.94 6.99
CA THR A 101 22.94 -9.15 8.21
C THR A 101 22.87 -7.96 9.20
N ILE A 102 21.66 -7.50 9.54
CA ILE A 102 21.09 -7.38 10.91
C ILE A 102 19.89 -6.40 10.97
N ASP A 103 18.88 -6.85 11.73
CA ASP A 103 17.70 -6.22 12.37
C ASP A 103 16.75 -5.34 11.55
N GLU A 104 15.72 -6.00 11.02
CA GLU A 104 14.49 -5.40 10.45
C GLU A 104 13.33 -5.31 11.47
N ASP A 105 13.57 -5.22 12.78
CA ASP A 105 12.49 -5.26 13.79
C ASP A 105 11.80 -3.92 14.10
N GLU A 106 12.12 -2.79 13.43
CA GLU A 106 11.59 -1.47 13.88
C GLU A 106 10.95 -0.56 12.82
N LEU A 107 10.64 -1.03 11.59
CA LEU A 107 10.07 -0.11 10.58
C LEU A 107 8.80 -0.58 9.87
N LEU A 108 8.24 -1.72 10.25
CA LEU A 108 7.01 -2.23 9.62
C LEU A 108 5.81 -2.39 10.55
N PHE A 109 5.95 -2.14 11.85
CA PHE A 109 4.89 -2.42 12.82
C PHE A 109 4.44 -1.15 13.53
N HIS A 110 3.48 -0.45 12.94
CA HIS A 110 2.47 0.37 13.64
C HIS A 110 1.43 0.83 12.62
N ILE A 111 0.59 -0.10 12.18
CA ILE A 111 -0.77 0.23 11.73
C ILE A 111 -1.65 -0.35 12.82
N CYS A 112 -2.26 0.54 13.63
CA CYS A 112 -3.17 0.14 14.68
C CYS A 112 -4.25 -0.78 14.09
N ASP A 113 -4.36 -1.92 14.76
CA ASP A 113 -5.53 -2.77 14.76
C ASP A 113 -6.72 -1.90 15.17
N ASP A 114 -7.69 -1.77 14.28
CA ASP A 114 -9.01 -1.32 14.65
C ASP A 114 -10.02 -1.98 13.72
N SER A 115 -10.67 -2.95 14.32
CA SER A 115 -11.82 -3.70 13.85
C SER A 115 -12.99 -2.77 13.58
N ASN A 116 -13.44 -2.69 12.31
CA ASN A 116 -14.85 -2.50 11.95
C ASN A 116 -15.04 -2.41 10.44
N THR A 117 -15.41 -3.50 9.75
CA THR A 117 -16.21 -3.46 8.50
C THR A 117 -16.76 -4.85 8.13
N PHE A 118 -17.74 -5.33 8.89
CA PHE A 118 -18.24 -6.73 8.79
C PHE A 118 -19.15 -7.03 7.59
N LEU A 119 -19.69 -6.03 6.89
CA LEU A 119 -20.76 -6.24 5.91
C LEU A 119 -20.29 -6.32 4.45
N LEU A 120 -19.05 -5.89 4.18
CA LEU A 120 -18.43 -5.86 2.85
C LEU A 120 -17.48 -7.06 2.63
N GLU A 121 -17.36 -7.97 3.60
CA GLU A 121 -16.29 -8.99 3.59
C GLU A 121 -16.52 -10.15 2.61
N LYS A 122 -17.76 -10.58 2.33
CA LYS A 122 -17.99 -11.87 1.65
C LYS A 122 -17.67 -11.82 0.16
N GLU A 123 -18.10 -10.76 -0.54
CA GLU A 123 -17.79 -10.57 -1.96
C GLU A 123 -16.29 -10.31 -2.16
N TYR A 124 -15.66 -9.60 -1.21
CA TYR A 124 -14.26 -9.23 -1.26
C TYR A 124 -13.32 -10.39 -0.92
N ARG A 125 -13.64 -11.19 0.09
CA ARG A 125 -12.96 -12.46 0.35
C ARG A 125 -13.04 -13.37 -0.86
N ASN A 126 -14.16 -13.38 -1.59
CA ASN A 126 -14.31 -14.20 -2.80
C ASN A 126 -13.37 -13.73 -3.92
N ILE A 127 -13.24 -12.42 -4.15
CA ILE A 127 -12.31 -11.87 -5.15
C ILE A 127 -10.85 -12.14 -4.75
N LEU A 128 -10.52 -11.97 -3.48
CA LEU A 128 -9.19 -12.31 -2.96
C LEU A 128 -8.87 -13.79 -3.13
N HIS A 129 -9.80 -14.69 -2.77
CA HIS A 129 -9.61 -16.13 -2.99
C HIS A 129 -9.43 -16.47 -4.47
N LYS A 130 -10.16 -15.82 -5.37
CA LYS A 130 -9.97 -15.97 -6.83
C LYS A 130 -8.59 -15.48 -7.28
N ALA A 131 -8.08 -14.38 -6.72
CA ALA A 131 -6.75 -13.89 -6.99
C ALA A 131 -5.68 -14.90 -6.54
N ILE A 132 -5.75 -15.37 -5.29
CA ILE A 132 -4.82 -16.35 -4.73
C ILE A 132 -4.88 -17.68 -5.49
N ALA A 133 -6.07 -18.09 -5.97
CA ALA A 133 -6.23 -19.30 -6.76
C ALA A 133 -5.56 -19.21 -8.15
N LYS A 134 -5.37 -18.00 -8.69
CA LYS A 134 -4.72 -17.76 -10.00
C LYS A 134 -3.21 -17.60 -9.90
N LEU A 135 -2.64 -17.57 -8.70
CA LEU A 135 -1.20 -17.47 -8.52
C LEU A 135 -0.48 -18.74 -9.03
N PRO A 136 0.72 -18.59 -9.62
CA PRO A 136 1.62 -19.71 -9.88
C PRO A 136 1.87 -20.54 -8.62
N PRO A 137 2.04 -21.87 -8.73
CA PRO A 137 2.13 -22.77 -7.58
C PRO A 137 3.20 -22.38 -6.55
N GLN A 138 4.38 -21.97 -7.02
CA GLN A 138 5.50 -21.55 -6.17
C GLN A 138 5.17 -20.26 -5.40
N GLN A 139 4.61 -19.26 -6.09
CA GLN A 139 4.23 -17.97 -5.52
C GLN A 139 3.08 -18.11 -4.51
N LYS A 140 2.10 -18.97 -4.83
CA LYS A 140 1.00 -19.30 -3.93
C LYS A 140 1.50 -19.94 -2.64
N LYS A 141 2.38 -20.94 -2.72
CA LYS A 141 2.97 -21.59 -1.54
C LYS A 141 3.72 -20.59 -0.65
N VAL A 142 4.56 -19.75 -1.26
CA VAL A 142 5.28 -18.68 -0.54
C VAL A 142 4.31 -17.72 0.15
N TYR A 143 3.26 -17.29 -0.55
CA TYR A 143 2.25 -16.39 0.01
C TYR A 143 1.54 -17.03 1.21
N LEU A 144 1.07 -18.28 1.10
CA LEU A 144 0.36 -18.97 2.17
C LEU A 144 1.24 -19.16 3.41
N LEU A 145 2.48 -19.62 3.25
CA LEU A 145 3.40 -19.82 4.38
C LEU A 145 3.64 -18.53 5.14
N ILE A 146 3.83 -17.42 4.44
CA ILE A 146 4.16 -16.14 5.09
C ILE A 146 2.91 -15.46 5.64
N LYS A 147 1.81 -15.46 4.90
CA LYS A 147 0.62 -14.65 5.23
C LYS A 147 -0.46 -15.40 6.00
N GLU A 148 -0.65 -16.70 5.77
CA GLU A 148 -1.62 -17.49 6.54
C GLU A 148 -0.96 -18.21 7.72
N HIS A 149 0.23 -18.77 7.51
CA HIS A 149 0.94 -19.51 8.56
C HIS A 149 1.90 -18.63 9.39
N GLY A 150 2.10 -17.36 9.01
CA GLY A 150 2.90 -16.41 9.77
C GLY A 150 4.41 -16.71 9.80
N LEU A 151 4.92 -17.54 8.87
CA LEU A 151 6.33 -17.89 8.83
C LEU A 151 7.18 -16.68 8.40
N LYS A 152 8.37 -16.60 8.99
CA LYS A 152 9.41 -15.69 8.50
C LYS A 152 9.94 -16.17 7.15
N ARG A 153 10.49 -15.25 6.35
CA ARG A 153 10.94 -15.53 4.98
C ARG A 153 12.02 -16.61 4.95
N GLU A 154 12.88 -16.63 5.96
CA GLU A 154 13.95 -17.58 6.15
C GLU A 154 13.40 -18.99 6.42
N GLN A 155 12.32 -19.08 7.20
CA GLN A 155 11.64 -20.34 7.50
C GLN A 155 10.92 -20.87 6.25
N ALA A 156 10.23 -19.99 5.52
CA ALA A 156 9.60 -20.35 4.25
C ALA A 156 10.63 -20.76 3.17
N ALA A 157 11.82 -20.15 3.18
CA ALA A 157 12.93 -20.50 2.31
C ALA A 157 13.46 -21.91 2.61
N GLN A 158 13.63 -22.23 3.89
CA GLN A 158 14.01 -23.58 4.33
C GLN A 158 12.94 -24.61 3.97
N GLU A 159 11.67 -24.33 4.25
CA GLU A 159 10.57 -25.26 4.00
C GLU A 159 10.36 -25.55 2.50
N LEU A 160 10.57 -24.55 1.65
CA LEU A 160 10.41 -24.68 0.19
C LEU A 160 11.71 -25.06 -0.54
N ASN A 161 12.83 -25.25 0.17
CA ASN A 161 14.17 -25.42 -0.41
C ASN A 161 14.50 -24.34 -1.46
N LEU A 162 14.20 -23.07 -1.13
CA LEU A 162 14.45 -21.90 -1.97
C LEU A 162 15.46 -20.97 -1.29
N SER A 163 16.10 -20.09 -2.06
CA SER A 163 16.86 -18.99 -1.45
C SER A 163 15.92 -17.92 -0.88
N PRO A 164 16.28 -17.24 0.23
CA PRO A 164 15.47 -16.14 0.79
C PRO A 164 15.14 -15.04 -0.23
N GLU A 165 16.06 -14.74 -1.15
CA GLU A 165 15.82 -13.81 -2.25
C GLU A 165 14.79 -14.32 -3.26
N THR A 166 14.74 -15.63 -3.51
CA THR A 166 13.71 -16.25 -4.36
C THR A 166 12.34 -16.22 -3.69
N VAL A 167 12.27 -16.48 -2.38
CA VAL A 167 11.04 -16.35 -1.59
C VAL A 167 10.54 -14.91 -1.61
N LYS A 168 11.42 -13.94 -1.38
CA LYS A 168 11.08 -12.51 -1.45
C LYS A 168 10.59 -12.10 -2.83
N ARG A 169 11.25 -12.54 -3.90
CA ARG A 169 10.80 -12.29 -5.28
C ARG A 169 9.42 -12.87 -5.53
N HIS A 170 9.21 -14.15 -5.18
CA HIS A 170 7.92 -14.80 -5.36
C HIS A 170 6.81 -14.17 -4.52
N LEU A 171 7.10 -13.72 -3.30
CA LEU A 171 6.16 -12.98 -2.48
C LEU A 171 5.81 -11.63 -3.12
N SER A 172 6.81 -10.91 -3.64
CA SER A 172 6.61 -9.62 -4.32
C SER A 172 5.75 -9.79 -5.58
N GLU A 173 6.03 -10.81 -6.39
CA GLU A 173 5.26 -11.17 -7.59
C GLU A 173 3.82 -11.55 -7.22
N ALA A 174 3.64 -12.35 -6.16
CA ALA A 174 2.32 -12.74 -5.67
C ALA A 174 1.50 -11.53 -5.22
N MET A 175 2.11 -10.64 -4.42
CA MET A 175 1.48 -9.43 -3.91
C MET A 175 1.13 -8.45 -5.02
N HIS A 176 1.97 -8.32 -6.03
CA HIS A 176 1.70 -7.50 -7.21
C HIS A 176 0.52 -8.07 -8.00
N PHE A 177 0.50 -9.37 -8.26
CA PHE A 177 -0.61 -10.02 -8.96
C PHE A 177 -1.93 -9.88 -8.21
N ILE A 178 -1.94 -10.14 -6.90
CA ILE A 178 -3.15 -9.99 -6.07
C ILE A 178 -3.64 -8.55 -6.10
N ARG A 179 -2.74 -7.56 -5.97
CA ARG A 179 -3.08 -6.13 -6.10
C ARG A 179 -3.76 -5.82 -7.42
N THR A 180 -3.11 -6.16 -8.53
CA THR A 180 -3.61 -5.86 -9.87
C THR A 180 -4.95 -6.55 -10.13
N TYR A 181 -5.10 -7.79 -9.66
CA TYR A 181 -6.35 -8.55 -9.80
C TYR A 181 -7.49 -7.89 -9.01
N CYS A 182 -7.25 -7.52 -7.76
CA CYS A 182 -8.25 -6.86 -6.91
C CYS A 182 -8.63 -5.49 -7.48
N LEU A 183 -7.66 -4.67 -7.90
CA LEU A 183 -7.91 -3.36 -8.52
C LEU A 183 -8.72 -3.46 -9.82
N SER A 184 -8.57 -4.55 -10.57
CA SER A 184 -9.28 -4.75 -11.84
C SER A 184 -10.71 -5.30 -11.66
N HIS A 185 -11.01 -5.90 -10.50
CA HIS A 185 -12.30 -6.55 -10.24
C HIS A 185 -13.07 -5.90 -9.08
N MET A 186 -12.51 -4.84 -8.46
CA MET A 186 -13.08 -4.13 -7.31
C MET A 186 -12.97 -2.62 -7.53
N GLY A 187 -13.89 -1.86 -6.92
CA GLY A 187 -13.72 -0.41 -6.78
C GLY A 187 -12.44 -0.07 -6.00
N ILE A 188 -11.82 1.07 -6.30
CA ILE A 188 -10.51 1.46 -5.74
C ILE A 188 -10.51 1.43 -4.20
N SER A 189 -11.59 1.88 -3.55
CA SER A 189 -11.74 1.84 -2.09
C SER A 189 -11.80 0.42 -1.53
N ALA A 190 -12.51 -0.48 -2.20
CA ALA A 190 -12.58 -1.89 -1.81
C ALA A 190 -11.24 -2.60 -2.00
N ALA A 191 -10.51 -2.29 -3.09
CA ALA A 191 -9.16 -2.80 -3.29
C ALA A 191 -8.21 -2.32 -2.18
N VAL A 192 -8.30 -1.06 -1.76
CA VAL A 192 -7.51 -0.50 -0.65
C VAL A 192 -7.80 -1.20 0.68
N ILE A 193 -9.08 -1.49 0.99
CA ILE A 193 -9.49 -2.23 2.20
C ILE A 193 -8.96 -3.68 2.19
N VAL A 194 -9.10 -4.38 1.06
CA VAL A 194 -8.61 -5.75 0.92
C VAL A 194 -7.09 -5.80 1.03
N LEU A 195 -6.39 -4.82 0.45
CA LEU A 195 -4.94 -4.71 0.56
C LEU A 195 -4.47 -4.39 1.98
N LYS A 196 -5.25 -3.67 2.79
CA LYS A 196 -4.98 -3.47 4.24
C LYS A 196 -4.91 -4.81 4.99
N ASN A 197 -5.80 -5.75 4.68
CA ASN A 197 -5.84 -7.05 5.37
C ASN A 197 -4.80 -8.05 4.84
N ILE A 198 -4.19 -7.78 3.68
CA ILE A 198 -3.20 -8.65 3.03
C ILE A 198 -1.77 -8.17 3.31
N LEU A 199 -1.53 -6.86 3.44
CA LEU A 199 -0.22 -6.26 3.70
C LEU A 199 0.21 -6.40 5.15
#